data_AF-A0A1V6IWP4-F1
#
_entry.id   AF-A0A1V6IWP4-F1
#
_cell.length_a   1.000
_cell.length_b   1.000
_cell.length_c   1.000
_cell.angle_alpha   90.00
_cell.angle_beta   90.00
_cell.angle_gamma   90.00
#
_symmetry.space_group_name_H-M   'P 1'
#
loop_
_entity.id
_entity.type
_entity.pdbx_description
1 polymer ?
#
loop_
_entity_poly.entity_id
_entity_poly.type
_entity_poly.pdbx_seq_one_letter_code
_entity_poly.pdbx_strand_id
1 'polypeptide(L)'
;MKVKTLEKLAKDMIDYIINLSGFEHIEDIQLNVVDNLESGDMAECNYNDSHGYIQLNIASNMINDIEQAKYVISHELGHILTREFHTYYVNFVGLDDDDMTSICSNVYEQTAEILAKRLGRLILKLYEQKDK
;
A
#
# COMPACT_ATOMS: atom_id res chain seq x y z
N MET A 1 17.22 12.84 4.59
CA MET A 1 16.48 13.95 3.91
C MET A 1 15.84 14.85 4.99
N LYS A 2 15.52 16.12 4.74
CA LYS A 2 14.78 16.92 5.76
C LYS A 2 13.39 16.31 5.98
N VAL A 3 13.05 16.01 7.24
CA VAL A 3 11.76 15.38 7.65
C VAL A 3 10.55 16.05 6.99
N LYS A 4 10.43 17.38 7.08
CA LYS A 4 9.30 18.11 6.47
C LYS A 4 9.18 17.95 4.96
N THR A 5 10.30 17.80 4.25
CA THR A 5 10.30 17.59 2.80
C THR A 5 9.85 16.17 2.47
N LEU A 6 10.32 15.18 3.23
CA LEU A 6 9.94 13.79 3.08
C LEU A 6 8.45 13.58 3.41
N GLU A 7 7.98 14.18 4.49
CA GLU A 7 6.57 14.12 4.91
C GLU A 7 5.64 14.72 3.85
N LYS A 8 6.00 15.89 3.31
CA LYS A 8 5.23 16.53 2.24
C LYS A 8 5.20 15.64 0.99
N LEU A 9 6.35 15.13 0.56
CA LEU A 9 6.43 14.24 -0.61
C LEU A 9 5.59 12.98 -0.42
N ALA A 10 5.67 12.33 0.74
CA ALA A 10 4.91 11.14 1.04
C ALA A 10 3.40 11.41 1.02
N LYS A 11 2.94 12.51 1.64
CA LYS A 11 1.52 12.92 1.57
C LYS A 11 1.07 13.16 0.13
N ASP A 12 1.83 13.93 -0.64
CA ASP A 12 1.51 14.23 -2.04
C ASP A 12 1.40 12.93 -2.88
N MET A 13 2.29 11.96 -2.66
CA MET A 13 2.27 10.66 -3.35
C MET A 13 1.12 9.75 -2.91
N ILE A 14 0.85 9.67 -1.61
CA ILE A 14 -0.28 8.92 -1.04
C ILE A 14 -1.59 9.44 -1.64
N ASP A 15 -1.82 10.75 -1.53
CA ASP A 15 -3.03 11.39 -2.03
C ASP A 15 -3.20 11.15 -3.53
N TYR A 16 -2.12 11.27 -4.31
CA TYR A 16 -2.17 11.04 -5.74
C TYR A 16 -2.54 9.59 -6.08
N ILE A 17 -1.83 8.61 -5.52
CA ILE A 17 -2.03 7.18 -5.85
C ILE A 17 -3.38 6.67 -5.36
N ILE A 18 -3.84 7.11 -4.20
CA ILE A 18 -5.14 6.74 -3.68
C ILE A 18 -6.27 7.27 -4.58
N ASN A 19 -6.21 8.55 -4.94
CA ASN A 19 -7.22 9.15 -5.82
C ASN A 19 -7.22 8.47 -7.20
N LEU A 20 -6.04 8.06 -7.68
CA LEU A 20 -5.87 7.37 -8.95
C LEU A 20 -6.43 5.95 -8.94
N SER A 21 -6.17 5.19 -7.86
CA SER A 21 -6.56 3.79 -7.71
C SER A 21 -8.02 3.64 -7.27
N GLY A 22 -8.66 4.69 -6.75
CA GLY A 22 -10.00 4.63 -6.17
C GLY A 22 -10.04 3.78 -4.91
N PHE A 23 -9.02 3.94 -4.05
CA PHE A 23 -8.94 3.27 -2.76
C PHE A 23 -10.05 3.77 -1.83
N GLU A 24 -10.77 2.86 -1.16
CA GLU A 24 -12.08 3.16 -0.57
C GLU A 24 -12.03 3.96 0.73
N HIS A 25 -10.99 3.78 1.54
CA HIS A 25 -10.87 4.43 2.85
C HIS A 25 -9.54 5.19 2.96
N ILE A 26 -9.53 6.38 2.36
CA ILE A 26 -8.36 7.26 2.29
C ILE A 26 -7.90 7.73 3.67
N GLU A 27 -8.88 7.99 4.55
CA GLU A 27 -8.66 8.49 5.92
C GLU A 27 -7.94 7.48 6.81
N ASP A 28 -7.87 6.22 6.37
CA ASP A 28 -7.28 5.12 7.12
C ASP A 28 -5.77 5.01 6.90
N ILE A 29 -5.13 5.86 6.09
CA ILE A 29 -3.66 5.87 5.98
C ILE A 29 -3.06 6.94 6.88
N GLN A 30 -2.46 6.49 7.98
CA GLN A 30 -1.67 7.33 8.86
C GLN A 30 -0.20 7.33 8.42
N LEU A 31 0.29 8.48 7.96
CA LEU A 31 1.71 8.69 7.68
C LEU A 31 2.46 9.14 8.94
N ASN A 32 3.52 8.43 9.29
CA ASN A 32 4.45 8.78 10.35
C ASN A 32 5.89 8.83 9.81
N VAL A 33 6.51 10.01 9.82
CA VAL A 33 7.93 10.17 9.48
C VAL A 33 8.72 10.29 10.77
N VAL A 34 9.61 9.32 11.02
CA VAL A 34 10.41 9.23 12.23
C VAL A 34 11.90 9.28 11.89
N ASP A 35 12.76 9.41 12.88
CA ASP A 35 14.20 9.46 12.66
C ASP A 35 14.71 8.09 12.17
N ASN A 36 14.36 7.01 12.87
CA ASN A 36 14.69 5.63 12.54
C ASN A 36 13.52 4.71 12.90
N LEU A 37 13.42 3.57 12.22
CA LEU A 37 12.51 2.47 12.59
C LEU A 37 13.24 1.45 13.46
N GLU A 38 12.51 0.76 14.33
CA GLU A 38 13.07 -0.30 15.18
C GLU A 38 13.54 -1.51 14.36
N SER A 39 12.86 -1.77 13.23
CA SER A 39 13.22 -2.79 12.24
C SER A 39 14.59 -2.54 11.58
N GLY A 40 15.04 -1.29 11.55
CA GLY A 40 16.19 -0.86 10.76
C GLY A 40 15.90 -0.72 9.26
N ASP A 41 14.62 -0.81 8.87
CA ASP A 41 14.19 -0.61 7.48
C ASP A 41 14.01 0.88 7.14
N MET A 42 13.97 1.18 5.84
CA MET A 42 13.77 2.55 5.34
C MET A 42 12.32 3.02 5.50
N ALA A 43 11.38 2.10 5.37
CA ALA A 43 9.96 2.31 5.61
C ALA A 43 9.30 0.96 5.91
N GLU A 44 8.13 1.01 6.53
CA GLU A 44 7.28 -0.15 6.75
C GLU A 44 5.82 0.28 6.80
N CYS A 45 4.93 -0.59 6.28
CA CYS A 45 3.50 -0.47 6.49
C CYS A 45 3.01 -1.47 7.56
N ASN A 46 2.39 -0.95 8.61
CA ASN A 46 1.78 -1.75 9.67
C ASN A 46 0.26 -1.61 9.63
N TYR A 47 -0.46 -2.68 9.94
CA TYR A 47 -1.92 -2.68 9.97
C TYR A 47 -2.37 -2.70 11.42
N ASN A 48 -3.16 -1.71 11.82
CA ASN A 48 -3.78 -1.69 13.13
C ASN A 48 -5.19 -2.27 13.01
N ASP A 49 -5.28 -3.61 13.04
CA ASP A 49 -6.55 -4.33 12.89
C ASP A 49 -7.58 -3.96 13.98
N SER A 50 -7.13 -3.46 15.14
CA SER A 50 -8.02 -3.01 16.22
C SER A 50 -8.69 -1.67 15.96
N HIS A 51 -8.10 -0.83 15.10
CA HIS A 51 -8.58 0.52 14.83
C HIS A 51 -8.91 0.75 13.35
N GLY A 52 -8.71 -0.26 12.49
CA GLY A 52 -9.08 -0.24 11.09
C GLY A 52 -8.20 0.61 10.19
N TYR A 53 -7.02 1.04 10.64
CA TYR A 53 -6.14 1.93 9.88
C TYR A 53 -4.78 1.30 9.53
N ILE A 54 -4.19 1.80 8.45
CA ILE A 54 -2.87 1.46 7.92
C ILE A 54 -1.89 2.55 8.35
N GLN A 55 -0.79 2.17 8.98
CA GLN A 55 0.27 3.08 9.36
C GLN A 55 1.46 2.93 8.43
N LEU A 56 1.78 3.97 7.66
CA LEU A 56 2.99 4.06 6.86
C LEU A 56 4.06 4.79 7.67
N ASN A 57 5.11 4.08 8.06
CA ASN A 57 6.24 4.66 8.79
C ASN A 57 7.44 4.81 7.86
N ILE A 58 8.14 5.95 7.91
CA ILE A 58 9.32 6.21 7.07
C ILE A 58 10.48 6.72 7.94
N ALA A 59 11.64 6.06 7.86
CA ALA A 59 12.88 6.42 8.56
C ALA A 59 13.65 7.53 7.82
N SER A 60 13.46 8.79 8.24
CA SER A 60 14.04 9.95 7.57
C SER A 60 15.57 10.00 7.53
N ASN A 61 16.26 9.38 8.50
CA ASN A 61 17.72 9.28 8.51
C ASN A 61 18.26 8.24 7.53
N MET A 62 17.44 7.28 7.12
CA MET A 62 17.84 6.23 6.16
C MET A 62 17.61 6.63 4.71
N ILE A 63 16.88 7.73 4.48
CA ILE A 63 16.58 8.26 3.15
C ILE A 63 17.58 9.35 2.80
N ASN A 64 18.45 9.06 1.83
CA ASN A 64 19.55 9.92 1.43
C ASN A 64 19.14 10.99 0.42
N ASP A 65 18.23 10.67 -0.49
CA ASP A 65 17.81 11.56 -1.58
C ASP A 65 16.33 11.37 -1.99
N ILE A 66 15.89 12.22 -2.93
CA ILE A 66 14.49 12.28 -3.36
C ILE A 66 14.07 11.08 -4.23
N GLU A 67 14.97 10.50 -5.00
CA GLU A 67 14.64 9.35 -5.85
C GLU A 67 14.49 8.09 -5.01
N GLN A 68 15.36 7.92 -4.01
CA GLN A 68 15.20 6.89 -2.98
C GLN A 68 13.89 7.08 -2.21
N ALA A 69 13.56 8.30 -1.81
CA ALA A 69 12.30 8.60 -1.15
C ALA A 69 11.10 8.16 -2.00
N LYS A 70 11.05 8.55 -3.27
CA LYS A 70 9.98 8.17 -4.20
C LYS A 70 9.87 6.66 -4.33
N TYR A 71 10.99 5.96 -4.49
CA TYR A 71 10.99 4.50 -4.60
C TYR A 71 10.42 3.84 -3.34
N VAL A 72 10.93 4.21 -2.16
CA VAL A 72 10.50 3.64 -0.88
C VAL A 72 9.02 3.90 -0.64
N ILE A 73 8.54 5.14 -0.85
CA ILE A 73 7.11 5.46 -0.71
C ILE A 73 6.27 4.64 -1.71
N SER A 74 6.72 4.50 -2.95
CA SER A 74 6.00 3.71 -3.97
C SER A 74 5.95 2.23 -3.62
N HIS A 75 7.01 1.68 -3.05
CA HIS A 75 7.07 0.30 -2.59
C HIS A 75 6.02 0.02 -1.51
N GLU A 76 5.98 0.86 -0.47
CA GLU A 76 5.00 0.70 0.61
C GLU A 76 3.56 0.95 0.14
N LEU A 77 3.34 1.89 -0.80
CA LEU A 77 2.04 2.03 -1.46
C LEU A 77 1.63 0.75 -2.22
N GLY A 78 2.60 0.01 -2.78
CA GLY A 78 2.35 -1.31 -3.35
C GLY A 78 1.81 -2.30 -2.33
N HIS A 79 2.39 -2.34 -1.12
CA HIS A 79 1.89 -3.18 -0.03
C HIS A 79 0.48 -2.78 0.42
N ILE A 80 0.23 -1.48 0.57
CA ILE A 80 -1.07 -0.92 0.93
C ILE A 80 -2.15 -1.32 -0.08
N LEU A 81 -1.87 -1.13 -1.37
CA LEU A 81 -2.83 -1.44 -2.43
C LEU A 81 -3.15 -2.94 -2.54
N THR A 82 -2.20 -3.79 -2.16
CA THR A 82 -2.31 -5.25 -2.25
C THR A 82 -2.64 -5.94 -0.91
N ARG A 83 -2.92 -5.18 0.15
CA ARG A 83 -3.14 -5.69 1.51
C ARG A 83 -4.19 -6.79 1.58
N GLU A 84 -5.31 -6.63 0.92
CA GLU A 84 -6.43 -7.57 1.05
C GLU A 84 -6.00 -8.98 0.60
N PHE A 85 -5.14 -9.07 -0.42
CA PHE A 85 -4.51 -10.32 -0.84
C PHE A 85 -3.59 -10.93 0.22
N HIS A 86 -2.78 -10.11 0.89
CA HIS A 86 -1.90 -10.59 1.96
C HIS A 86 -2.71 -11.09 3.17
N THR A 87 -3.76 -10.36 3.56
CA THR A 87 -4.66 -10.75 4.66
C THR A 87 -5.36 -12.06 4.33
N TYR A 88 -5.79 -12.22 3.08
CA TYR A 88 -6.40 -13.46 2.64
C TYR A 88 -5.37 -14.61 2.66
N TYR A 89 -4.20 -14.43 2.07
CA TYR A 89 -3.15 -15.45 2.00
C TYR A 89 -2.74 -15.95 3.39
N VAL A 90 -2.45 -15.05 4.32
CA VAL A 90 -2.00 -15.39 5.69
C VAL A 90 -3.06 -16.17 6.47
N ASN A 91 -4.35 -15.84 6.28
CA ASN A 91 -5.43 -16.44 7.07
C ASN A 91 -6.09 -17.66 6.42
N PHE A 92 -5.99 -17.82 5.09
CA PHE A 92 -6.83 -18.77 4.35
C PHE A 92 -6.11 -19.70 3.37
N VAL A 93 -4.82 -19.53 3.07
CA VAL A 93 -4.05 -20.46 2.20
C VAL A 93 -3.63 -21.77 2.93
N GLY A 94 -4.20 -22.01 4.12
CA GLY A 94 -4.19 -23.33 4.75
C GLY A 94 -5.33 -24.26 4.30
N LEU A 95 -6.08 -23.93 3.25
CA LEU A 95 -7.21 -24.74 2.78
C LEU A 95 -6.79 -25.59 1.59
N ASP A 96 -6.86 -26.91 1.78
CA ASP A 96 -6.63 -27.93 0.77
C ASP A 96 -7.41 -27.61 -0.52
N ASP A 97 -6.77 -27.84 -1.67
CA ASP A 97 -7.09 -27.36 -3.03
C ASP A 97 -8.50 -27.71 -3.59
N ASP A 98 -9.37 -28.41 -2.85
CA ASP A 98 -10.57 -29.06 -3.39
C ASP A 98 -11.91 -28.36 -3.07
N ASP A 99 -11.95 -27.22 -2.37
CA ASP A 99 -13.22 -26.55 -2.02
C ASP A 99 -13.38 -25.13 -2.61
N MET A 100 -13.48 -25.09 -3.94
CA MET A 100 -13.82 -23.90 -4.75
C MET A 100 -15.21 -23.31 -4.44
N THR A 101 -16.00 -23.97 -3.57
CA THR A 101 -17.31 -23.48 -3.11
C THR A 101 -17.30 -22.92 -1.69
N SER A 102 -16.15 -22.94 -1.02
CA SER A 102 -16.01 -22.41 0.33
C SER A 102 -16.24 -20.90 0.40
N ILE A 103 -16.69 -20.40 1.56
CA ILE A 103 -16.80 -18.96 1.85
C ILE A 103 -15.45 -18.27 1.62
N CYS A 104 -14.36 -18.96 1.94
CA CYS A 104 -12.99 -18.48 1.74
C CYS A 104 -12.71 -18.22 0.26
N SER A 105 -13.00 -19.19 -0.62
CA SER A 105 -12.85 -19.01 -2.08
C SER A 105 -13.65 -17.81 -2.61
N ASN A 106 -14.90 -17.64 -2.17
CA ASN A 106 -15.71 -16.47 -2.56
C ASN A 106 -15.12 -15.13 -2.06
N VAL A 107 -14.60 -15.11 -0.83
CA VAL A 107 -13.93 -13.91 -0.26
C VAL A 107 -12.64 -13.60 -1.01
N TYR A 108 -11.88 -14.62 -1.41
CA TYR A 108 -10.70 -14.47 -2.27
C TYR A 108 -11.03 -13.84 -3.60
N GLU A 109 -12.02 -14.37 -4.32
CA GLU A 109 -12.40 -13.86 -5.64
C GLU A 109 -12.84 -12.40 -5.58
N GLN A 110 -13.62 -12.04 -4.56
CA GLN A 110 -14.03 -10.64 -4.34
C GLN A 110 -12.83 -9.74 -4.05
N THR A 111 -11.94 -10.18 -3.16
CA THR A 111 -10.70 -9.49 -2.84
C THR A 111 -9.82 -9.32 -4.08
N ALA A 112 -9.72 -10.37 -4.89
CA ALA A 112 -8.91 -10.38 -6.08
C ALA A 112 -9.45 -9.43 -7.15
N GLU A 113 -10.76 -9.38 -7.33
CA GLU A 113 -11.43 -8.48 -8.24
C GLU A 113 -11.29 -7.00 -7.80
N ILE A 114 -11.36 -6.71 -6.49
CA ILE A 114 -11.12 -5.36 -5.96
C ILE A 114 -9.69 -4.91 -6.28
N LEU A 115 -8.69 -5.76 -6.04
CA LEU A 115 -7.31 -5.45 -6.40
C LEU A 115 -7.16 -5.24 -7.91
N ALA A 116 -7.73 -6.14 -8.72
CA ALA A 116 -7.67 -6.05 -10.18
C ALA A 116 -8.26 -4.73 -10.69
N LYS A 117 -9.35 -4.24 -10.10
CA LYS A 117 -9.93 -2.92 -10.42
C LYS A 117 -8.98 -1.77 -10.08
N ARG A 118 -8.33 -1.80 -8.91
CA ARG A 118 -7.35 -0.77 -8.50
C ARG A 118 -6.17 -0.74 -9.47
N LEU A 119 -5.57 -1.90 -9.74
CA LEU A 119 -4.47 -2.03 -10.70
C LEU A 119 -4.89 -1.63 -12.11
N GLY A 120 -6.09 -2.01 -12.54
CA GLY A 120 -6.63 -1.64 -13.85
C GLY A 120 -6.72 -0.12 -14.05
N ARG A 121 -7.15 0.63 -13.02
CA ARG A 121 -7.15 2.10 -13.06
C ARG A 121 -5.75 2.68 -13.16
N LEU A 122 -4.79 2.15 -12.39
CA LEU A 122 -3.38 2.57 -12.44
C LEU A 122 -2.77 2.30 -13.81
N ILE A 123 -2.95 1.09 -14.35
CA ILE A 123 -2.45 0.70 -15.68
C ILE A 123 -3.06 1.58 -16.77
N LEU A 124 -4.37 1.83 -16.74
CA LEU A 124 -5.03 2.72 -17.69
C LEU A 124 -4.41 4.12 -17.64
N LYS A 125 -4.17 4.66 -16.44
CA LYS A 125 -3.59 5.99 -16.26
C LYS A 125 -2.14 6.08 -16.74
N LEU A 126 -1.35 5.04 -16.51
CA LEU A 126 0.00 4.94 -17.07
C LEU A 126 -0.05 4.88 -18.60
N TYR A 127 -0.97 4.10 -19.18
CA TYR A 127 -1.16 4.01 -20.63
C TYR A 127 -1.58 5.36 -21.25
N GLU A 128 -2.51 6.08 -20.62
CA GLU A 128 -2.94 7.42 -21.04
C GLU A 128 -1.84 8.49 -20.97
N GLN A 129 -0.80 8.26 -20.16
CA GLN A 129 0.34 9.17 -20.02
C GLN A 129 1.49 8.86 -20.96
N LYS A 130 1.50 7.70 -21.64
CA LYS A 130 2.64 7.25 -22.46
C LYS A 130 3.00 8.19 -23.63
N ASP A 131 2.02 8.98 -24.09
CA ASP A 131 2.16 9.89 -25.24
C ASP A 131 2.14 11.38 -24.85
N LYS A 132 2.22 11.70 -23.55
CA LYS A 132 2.32 13.07 -23.03
C LYS A 132 3.76 13.40 -22.64
#